data_AF-A0A8X6SL19-F1
#
_entry.id   AF-A0A8X6SL19-F1
#
_cell.length_a   1.000
_cell.length_b   1.000
_cell.length_c   1.000
_cell.angle_alpha   90.00
_cell.angle_beta   90.00
_cell.angle_gamma   90.00
#
_symmetry.space_group_name_H-M   'P 1'
#
loop_
_entity.id
_entity.type
_entity.pdbx_description
1 polymer ?
#
loop_
_entity_poly.entity_id
_entity_poly.type
_entity_poly.pdbx_seq_one_letter_code
_entity_poly.pdbx_strand_id
1 'polypeptide(L)'
;MIDIVESRWTLQRILWKEDVNEPVNVYQLNTVTYGTASAPFLAMRTPKQISIDEGESSPLTASVLCDNFYIDDVLSGANSLEVAKTLQHQLNDILQTAQMSLNKWCGYTSELRED
;
A
#
# COMPACT_ATOMS: atom_id res chain seq x y z
N MET A 1 -0.42 3.08 -6.15
CA MET A 1 0.42 4.12 -5.51
C MET A 1 -0.41 5.38 -5.32
N ILE A 2 -0.01 6.29 -4.41
CA ILE A 2 -0.76 7.55 -4.19
C ILE A 2 -0.14 8.64 -5.06
N ASP A 3 -0.92 9.18 -5.99
CA ASP A 3 -0.44 10.20 -6.92
C ASP A 3 -0.40 11.59 -6.27
N ILE A 4 0.58 12.38 -6.70
CA ILE A 4 0.71 13.81 -6.39
C ILE A 4 0.06 14.60 -7.52
N VAL A 5 -0.69 15.64 -7.16
CA VAL A 5 -1.23 16.59 -8.15
C VAL A 5 -0.12 17.19 -9.01
N GLU A 6 -0.33 17.22 -10.33
CA GLU A 6 0.68 17.59 -11.34
C GLU A 6 1.35 18.94 -11.06
N SER A 7 0.58 19.92 -10.58
CA SER A 7 1.10 21.26 -10.22
C SER A 7 2.17 21.24 -9.12
N ARG A 8 2.29 20.13 -8.36
CA ARG A 8 3.27 19.95 -7.29
C ARG A 8 4.47 19.06 -7.65
N TRP A 9 4.50 18.44 -8.84
CA TRP A 9 5.64 17.60 -9.26
C TRP A 9 6.97 18.36 -9.25
N THR A 10 6.92 19.67 -9.54
CA THR A 10 8.11 20.54 -9.53
C THR A 10 8.74 20.68 -8.14
N LEU A 11 7.99 20.39 -7.07
CA LEU A 11 8.46 20.42 -5.67
C LEU A 11 9.16 19.13 -5.24
N GLN A 12 9.08 18.05 -6.02
CA GLN A 12 9.71 16.76 -5.74
C GLN A 12 10.72 16.39 -6.82
N ARG A 13 11.80 17.17 -6.92
CA ARG A 13 12.89 16.91 -7.87
C ARG A 13 14.00 16.12 -7.24
N ILE A 14 14.49 15.13 -7.96
CA ILE A 14 15.71 14.40 -7.61
C ILE A 14 16.73 14.53 -8.74
N LEU A 15 17.99 14.50 -8.35
CA LEU A 15 19.12 14.40 -9.26
C LEU A 15 19.56 12.94 -9.28
N TRP A 16 19.72 12.37 -10.46
CA TRP A 16 20.24 11.01 -10.62
C TRP A 16 21.36 10.99 -11.63
N LYS A 17 22.35 10.15 -11.37
CA LYS A 17 23.55 9.99 -12.16
C LYS A 17 23.96 8.53 -12.14
N GLU A 18 24.02 7.90 -13.31
CA GLU A 18 24.36 6.48 -13.42
C GLU A 18 25.87 6.25 -13.22
N ASP A 19 26.70 7.08 -13.87
CA ASP A 19 28.16 7.04 -13.76
C ASP A 19 28.76 8.43 -13.47
N VAL A 20 29.92 8.48 -12.80
CA VAL A 20 30.63 9.72 -12.46
C VAL A 20 30.97 10.59 -13.69
N ASN A 21 31.10 10.00 -14.87
CA ASN A 21 31.44 10.70 -16.11
C ASN A 21 30.22 11.12 -16.93
N GLU A 22 29.02 10.64 -16.61
CA GLU A 22 27.81 10.98 -17.34
C GLU A 22 27.21 12.33 -16.89
N PRO A 23 26.33 12.96 -17.69
CA PRO A 23 25.58 14.13 -17.24
C PRO A 23 24.59 13.77 -16.12
N VAL A 24 24.30 14.73 -15.25
CA VAL A 24 23.26 14.57 -14.21
C VAL A 24 21.88 14.72 -14.85
N ASN A 25 21.01 13.74 -14.59
CA ASN A 25 19.61 13.78 -14.99
C ASN A 25 18.76 14.36 -13.86
N VAL A 26 17.70 15.09 -14.22
CA VAL A 26 16.74 15.67 -13.28
C VAL A 26 15.40 14.98 -13.47
N TYR A 27 14.88 14.36 -12.41
CA TYR A 27 13.59 13.69 -12.42
C TYR A 27 12.60 14.41 -11.51
N GLN A 28 11.32 14.26 -11.82
CA GLN A 28 10.21 14.73 -10.98
C GLN A 28 9.43 13.52 -10.52
N LEU A 29 9.22 13.41 -9.21
CA LEU A 29 8.43 12.35 -8.61
C LEU A 29 6.95 12.74 -8.68
N ASN A 30 6.13 11.82 -9.18
CA ASN A 30 4.70 12.02 -9.38
C ASN A 30 3.85 11.27 -8.34
N THR A 31 4.46 10.51 -7.43
CA THR A 31 3.79 9.79 -6.35
C THR A 31 4.33 10.21 -4.99
N VAL A 32 3.51 10.02 -3.96
CA VAL A 32 3.91 10.27 -2.57
C VAL A 32 5.12 9.40 -2.23
N THR A 33 6.21 10.04 -1.83
CA THR A 33 7.47 9.37 -1.52
C THR A 33 7.79 9.42 -0.03
N TYR A 34 8.55 8.41 0.42
CA TYR A 34 9.02 8.33 1.79
C TYR A 34 9.86 9.56 2.16
N GLY A 35 9.79 9.97 3.42
CA GLY A 35 10.52 11.13 3.94
C GLY A 35 9.80 12.47 3.79
N THR A 36 8.68 12.54 3.07
CA THR A 36 7.81 13.72 3.11
C THR A 36 6.96 13.72 4.38
N ALA A 37 6.75 14.90 4.99
CA ALA A 37 6.02 15.02 6.25
C ALA A 37 4.57 14.47 6.19
N SER A 38 3.94 14.52 5.01
CA SER A 38 2.58 14.02 4.78
C SER A 38 2.51 12.53 4.43
N ALA A 39 3.63 11.88 4.05
CA ALA A 39 3.60 10.50 3.56
C ALA A 39 2.99 9.50 4.57
N PRO A 40 3.34 9.50 5.87
CA PRO A 40 2.77 8.56 6.82
C PRO A 40 1.26 8.70 6.97
N PHE A 41 0.76 9.95 6.99
CA PHE A 41 -0.68 10.21 7.07
C PHE A 41 -1.40 9.69 5.82
N LEU A 42 -0.89 9.99 4.62
CA LEU A 42 -1.51 9.57 3.37
C LEU A 42 -1.51 8.05 3.22
N ALA A 43 -0.38 7.39 3.52
CA ALA A 43 -0.26 5.94 3.47
C ALA A 43 -1.26 5.24 4.41
N MET A 44 -1.47 5.79 5.61
CA MET A 44 -2.45 5.24 6.57
C MET A 44 -3.90 5.62 6.24
N ARG A 45 -4.13 6.80 5.67
CA ARG A 45 -5.49 7.31 5.40
C ARG A 45 -6.13 6.62 4.20
N THR A 46 -5.34 6.18 3.23
CA THR A 46 -5.83 5.51 2.01
C THR A 46 -6.53 4.18 2.31
N PRO A 47 -5.93 3.19 3.00
CA PRO A 47 -6.62 1.95 3.39
C PRO A 47 -7.90 2.21 4.20
N LYS A 48 -7.87 3.19 5.11
CA LYS A 48 -9.05 3.64 5.86
C LYS A 48 -10.15 4.17 4.95
N GLN A 49 -9.80 4.91 3.90
CA GLN A 49 -10.79 5.43 2.96
C GLN A 49 -11.40 4.31 2.12
N ILE A 50 -10.58 3.37 1.64
CA ILE A 50 -11.05 2.17 0.94
C ILE A 50 -12.03 1.36 1.82
N SER A 51 -11.72 1.21 3.11
CA SER A 51 -12.65 0.56 4.05
C SER A 51 -14.01 1.26 4.16
N ILE A 52 -14.05 2.59 4.06
CA ILE A 52 -15.30 3.36 4.15
C ILE A 52 -16.09 3.23 2.85
N ASP A 53 -15.39 3.30 1.71
CA ASP A 53 -16.03 3.35 0.40
C ASP A 53 -16.47 1.96 -0.10
N GLU A 54 -15.68 0.91 0.19
CA GLU A 54 -15.86 -0.43 -0.40
C GLU A 54 -16.09 -1.54 0.66
N GLY A 55 -16.00 -1.20 1.94
CA GLY A 55 -15.98 -2.19 3.04
C GLY A 55 -17.33 -2.78 3.44
N GLU A 56 -18.46 -2.24 2.96
CA GLU A 56 -19.80 -2.71 3.37
C GLU A 56 -20.03 -4.21 3.10
N SER A 57 -19.45 -4.73 2.02
CA SER A 57 -19.60 -6.11 1.59
C SER A 57 -18.75 -7.12 2.39
N SER A 58 -17.72 -6.67 3.12
CA SER A 58 -16.87 -7.52 3.95
C SER A 58 -16.44 -6.80 5.25
N PRO A 59 -17.24 -6.90 6.33
CA PRO A 59 -16.95 -6.23 7.60
C PRO A 59 -15.61 -6.64 8.23
N LEU A 60 -15.19 -7.89 8.04
CA LEU A 60 -13.91 -8.38 8.54
C LEU A 60 -12.74 -7.68 7.83
N THR A 61 -12.79 -7.61 6.50
CA THR A 61 -11.76 -6.97 5.69
C THR A 61 -11.71 -5.46 5.94
N ALA A 62 -12.88 -4.82 6.07
CA ALA A 62 -13.00 -3.42 6.43
C ALA A 62 -12.29 -3.10 7.76
N SER A 63 -12.52 -3.91 8.80
CA SER A 63 -11.84 -3.74 10.08
C SER A 63 -10.32 -3.86 9.95
N VAL A 64 -9.82 -4.82 9.15
CA VAL A 64 -8.37 -4.98 8.92
C VAL A 64 -7.77 -3.78 8.17
N LEU A 65 -8.44 -3.29 7.12
CA LEU A 65 -8.02 -2.08 6.41
C LEU A 65 -7.99 -0.84 7.32
N CYS A 66 -8.91 -0.76 8.28
CA CYS A 66 -8.99 0.37 9.20
C CYS A 66 -7.91 0.32 10.29
N ASP A 67 -7.69 -0.85 10.89
CA ASP A 67 -7.01 -0.93 12.18
C ASP A 67 -5.66 -1.68 12.14
N ASN A 68 -5.41 -2.47 11.09
CA ASN A 68 -4.27 -3.40 11.07
C ASN A 68 -3.18 -3.02 10.05
N PHE A 69 -3.34 -1.92 9.34
CA PHE A 69 -2.28 -1.35 8.49
C PHE A 69 -1.31 -0.51 9.31
N TYR A 70 -0.03 -0.64 8.99
CA TYR A 70 1.03 0.27 9.40
C TYR A 70 1.86 0.66 8.18
N ILE A 71 1.58 1.85 7.64
CA ILE A 71 2.15 2.38 6.40
C ILE A 71 1.91 1.40 5.24
N ASP A 72 2.94 0.66 4.82
CA ASP A 72 2.92 -0.28 3.70
C ASP A 72 2.72 -1.74 4.13
N ASP A 73 2.78 -2.02 5.44
CA ASP A 73 2.58 -3.36 5.99
C ASP A 73 1.17 -3.53 6.54
N VAL A 74 0.63 -4.75 6.41
CA VAL A 74 -0.59 -5.18 7.11
C VAL A 74 -0.26 -6.36 8.02
N LEU A 75 -0.65 -6.26 9.29
CA LEU A 75 -0.46 -7.33 10.26
C LEU A 75 -1.81 -7.77 10.81
N SER A 76 -2.30 -8.91 10.31
CA SER A 76 -3.57 -9.48 10.73
C SER A 76 -3.47 -10.99 10.96
N GLY A 77 -4.49 -11.57 11.56
CA GLY A 77 -4.55 -13.00 11.85
C GLY A 77 -5.98 -13.52 11.92
N ALA A 78 -6.12 -14.84 11.90
CA ALA A 78 -7.40 -15.53 12.02
C ALA A 78 -7.24 -16.82 12.84
N ASN A 79 -8.36 -17.33 13.35
CA ASN A 79 -8.40 -18.53 14.20
C ASN A 79 -8.32 -19.85 13.43
N SER A 80 -8.41 -19.82 12.10
CA SER A 80 -8.23 -20.99 11.24
C SER A 80 -7.54 -20.60 9.93
N LEU A 81 -6.87 -21.58 9.31
CA LEU A 81 -6.22 -21.40 8.01
C LEU A 81 -7.22 -20.98 6.93
N GLU A 82 -8.41 -21.56 6.93
CA GLU A 82 -9.47 -21.25 5.96
C GLU A 82 -9.88 -19.78 6.05
N VAL A 83 -10.14 -19.27 7.26
CA VAL A 83 -10.50 -17.87 7.47
C VAL A 83 -9.34 -16.94 7.12
N ALA A 84 -8.10 -17.32 7.42
CA ALA A 84 -6.91 -16.54 7.04
C ALA A 84 -6.78 -16.42 5.52
N LYS A 85 -6.99 -17.51 4.77
CA LYS A 85 -6.97 -17.51 3.29
C LYS A 85 -8.11 -16.67 2.71
N THR A 86 -9.32 -16.81 3.25
CA THR A 86 -10.45 -15.97 2.82
C THR A 86 -10.15 -14.48 3.04
N LEU A 87 -9.58 -14.12 4.21
CA LEU A 87 -9.20 -12.76 4.50
C LEU A 87 -8.11 -12.24 3.54
N GLN A 88 -7.08 -13.04 3.27
CA GLN A 88 -6.02 -12.72 2.30
C GLN A 88 -6.59 -12.40 0.91
N HIS A 89 -7.46 -13.26 0.39
CA HIS A 89 -8.12 -13.01 -0.90
C HIS A 89 -8.99 -11.76 -0.88
N GLN A 90 -9.82 -11.58 0.15
CA GLN A 90 -10.70 -10.40 0.25
C GLN A 90 -9.91 -9.09 0.37
N LEU A 91 -8.77 -9.10 1.08
CA LEU A 91 -7.86 -7.95 1.15
C LEU A 91 -7.28 -7.61 -0.23
N ASN A 92 -6.88 -8.62 -1.00
CA ASN A 92 -6.39 -8.38 -2.37
C ASN A 92 -7.50 -7.83 -3.26
N ASP A 93 -8.69 -8.43 -3.22
CA ASP A 93 -9.84 -8.03 -4.04
C ASP A 93 -10.24 -6.58 -3.77
N ILE A 94 -10.35 -6.18 -2.50
CA ILE A 94 -10.75 -4.81 -2.14
C ILE A 94 -9.64 -3.80 -2.43
N LEU A 95 -8.37 -4.13 -2.24
CA LEU A 95 -7.26 -3.22 -2.56
C LEU A 95 -7.12 -3.04 -4.08
N GLN A 96 -7.49 -4.05 -4.86
CA GLN A 96 -7.46 -3.99 -6.31
C GLN A 96 -8.45 -2.95 -6.88
N THR A 97 -9.55 -2.63 -6.17
CA THR A 97 -10.45 -1.53 -6.56
C THR A 97 -9.75 -0.17 -6.57
N ALA A 98 -8.72 -0.02 -5.73
CA ALA A 98 -7.85 1.15 -5.65
C ALA A 98 -6.51 0.96 -6.39
N GLN A 99 -6.39 -0.07 -7.23
CA GLN A 99 -5.16 -0.42 -7.96
C GLN A 99 -3.95 -0.66 -7.02
N MET A 100 -4.22 -1.21 -5.84
CA MET A 100 -3.22 -1.59 -4.84
C MET A 100 -3.19 -3.12 -4.70
N SER A 101 -2.01 -3.67 -4.41
CA SER A 101 -1.86 -5.11 -4.16
C SER A 101 -0.92 -5.36 -2.98
N LEU A 102 -1.25 -6.37 -2.18
CA LEU A 102 -0.36 -6.87 -1.14
C LEU A 102 0.55 -7.94 -1.72
N ASN A 103 1.79 -7.97 -1.27
CA ASN A 103 2.81 -8.88 -1.77
C ASN A 103 3.62 -9.43 -0.59
N LYS A 104 4.41 -10.49 -0.85
CA LYS A 104 5.33 -11.09 0.14
C LYS A 104 4.62 -11.58 1.41
N TRP A 105 3.53 -12.32 1.23
CA TRP A 105 2.75 -12.88 2.33
C TRP A 105 3.61 -13.74 3.26
N CYS A 106 3.52 -13.45 4.55
CA CYS A 106 4.23 -14.16 5.61
C CYS A 106 3.22 -14.71 6.63
N GLY A 107 3.37 -15.97 7.02
CA GLY A 107 2.46 -16.62 7.95
C GLY A 107 3.09 -17.82 8.66
N TYR A 108 2.45 -18.28 9.73
CA TYR A 108 2.90 -19.44 10.52
C TYR A 108 2.90 -20.74 9.70
N THR A 109 1.93 -20.89 8.79
CA THR A 109 1.80 -22.02 7.88
C THR A 109 2.32 -21.65 6.49
N SER A 110 2.89 -22.61 5.76
CA SER A 110 3.45 -22.38 4.41
C SER A 110 2.37 -22.04 3.39
N GLU A 111 1.16 -22.55 3.59
CA GLU A 111 0.00 -22.41 2.71
C GLU A 111 -0.53 -20.96 2.61
N LEU A 112 -0.07 -20.07 3.49
CA LEU A 112 -0.37 -18.63 3.43
C LEU A 112 0.69 -17.83 2.67
N ARG A 113 1.80 -18.47 2.28
CA ARG A 113 2.94 -17.85 1.58
C ARG A 113 2.94 -18.15 0.08
N GLU A 114 2.08 -19.06 -0.35
CA GLU A 114 1.94 -19.52 -1.73
C GLU A 114 0.79 -18.75 -2.40
N ASP A 115 1.07 -17.51 -2.81
CA ASP A 115 0.30 -16.74 -3.79
C ASP A 115 1.28 -15.99 -4.72
#